data_AF-A0A9P9Z5H9-F1
#
_entry.id   AF-A0A9P9Z5H9-F1
#
_cell.length_a   1.000
_cell.length_b   1.000
_cell.length_c   1.000
_cell.angle_alpha   90.00
_cell.angle_beta   90.00
_cell.angle_gamma   90.00
#
_symmetry.space_group_name_H-M   'P 1'
#
loop_
_entity.id
_entity.type
_entity.pdbx_description
1 polymer ?
#
loop_
_entity_poly.entity_id
_entity_poly.type
_entity_poly.pdbx_seq_one_letter_code
_entity_poly.pdbx_strand_id
1 'polypeptide(L)'
;MRSYRFGQEEETYNIVAAHGYFGRLIFQYASFNNSRSLHFFLAAWPVLTVQGRVINTWADIINRANLGMEVMHERNAHNFPLDLAAAEVPSIEG
;
A
#
# COMPACT_ATOMS: atom_id res chain seq x y z
N MET A 1 -42.83 -4.01 -5.71
CA MET A 1 -42.24 -5.34 -6.02
C MET A 1 -40.84 -5.39 -5.44
N ARG A 2 -40.45 -6.46 -4.74
CA ARG A 2 -39.12 -6.60 -4.12
C ARG A 2 -38.28 -7.51 -5.02
N SER A 3 -37.26 -6.96 -5.68
CA SER A 3 -36.44 -7.65 -6.69
C SER A 3 -35.39 -8.63 -6.11
N TYR A 4 -35.32 -8.76 -4.78
CA TYR A 4 -34.49 -9.72 -4.06
C TYR A 4 -35.33 -10.39 -2.98
N ARG A 5 -35.16 -11.70 -2.82
CA ARG A 5 -35.72 -12.48 -1.72
C ARG A 5 -34.60 -13.23 -0.98
N PHE A 6 -34.63 -13.17 0.35
CA PHE A 6 -33.69 -13.93 1.17
C PHE A 6 -33.88 -15.44 0.98
N GLY A 7 -32.78 -16.16 0.76
CA GLY A 7 -32.78 -17.60 0.51
C GLY A 7 -33.15 -18.03 -0.90
N GLN A 8 -33.23 -17.11 -1.87
CA GLN A 8 -33.37 -17.49 -3.28
C GLN A 8 -32.09 -18.20 -3.79
N GLU A 9 -32.26 -19.16 -4.69
CA GLU A 9 -31.16 -19.95 -5.25
C GLU A 9 -30.47 -19.26 -6.43
N GLU A 10 -31.21 -18.42 -7.16
CA GLU A 10 -30.68 -17.72 -8.33
C GLU A 10 -29.92 -16.45 -7.95
N GLU A 11 -28.83 -16.19 -8.67
CA GLU A 11 -28.03 -14.97 -8.54
C GLU A 11 -28.86 -13.73 -8.97
N THR A 12 -28.79 -12.64 -8.20
CA THR A 12 -29.52 -11.41 -8.53
C THR A 12 -28.85 -10.53 -9.57
N TYR A 13 -27.67 -10.92 -10.03
CA TYR A 13 -26.85 -10.15 -10.94
C TYR A 13 -26.25 -11.06 -12.00
N ASN A 14 -25.92 -10.47 -13.15
CA ASN A 14 -25.30 -11.20 -14.24
C ASN A 14 -23.79 -10.89 -14.27
N ILE A 15 -22.98 -11.84 -13.78
CA ILE A 15 -21.52 -11.71 -13.76
C ILE A 15 -20.92 -11.59 -15.17
N VAL A 16 -21.54 -12.22 -16.18
CA VAL A 16 -21.08 -12.15 -17.57
C VAL A 16 -21.27 -10.73 -18.14
N ALA A 17 -22.41 -10.10 -17.84
CA ALA A 17 -22.66 -8.72 -18.22
C ALA A 17 -21.71 -7.75 -17.51
N ALA A 18 -21.50 -7.93 -16.20
CA ALA A 18 -20.54 -7.12 -15.43
C ALA A 18 -19.10 -7.28 -15.95
N HIS A 19 -18.69 -8.52 -16.24
CA HIS A 19 -17.38 -8.84 -16.81
C HIS A 19 -17.19 -8.15 -18.18
N GLY A 20 -18.19 -8.23 -19.05
CA GLY A 20 -18.17 -7.58 -20.36
C GLY A 20 -18.13 -6.05 -20.28
N TYR A 21 -18.84 -5.45 -19.32
CA TYR A 21 -18.77 -4.00 -19.07
C TYR A 21 -17.36 -3.58 -18.63
N PHE A 22 -16.82 -4.21 -17.59
CA PHE A 22 -15.52 -3.85 -17.04
C PHE A 22 -14.38 -4.18 -18.01
N GLY A 23 -14.48 -5.27 -18.77
CA GLY A 23 -13.52 -5.65 -19.80
C GLY A 23 -13.42 -4.65 -20.95
N ARG A 24 -14.51 -3.91 -21.24
CA ARG A 24 -14.51 -2.80 -22.21
C ARG A 24 -13.97 -1.50 -21.62
N LEU A 25 -14.10 -1.30 -20.31
CA LEU A 25 -13.62 -0.10 -19.63
C LEU A 25 -12.08 -0.06 -19.56
N ILE A 26 -11.45 -1.21 -19.30
CA ILE A 26 -9.99 -1.31 -19.09
C ILE A 26 -9.35 -2.17 -20.19
N PHE A 27 -9.39 -3.50 -20.06
CA PHE A 27 -9.10 -4.48 -21.10
C PHE A 27 -9.72 -5.83 -20.69
N GLN A 28 -10.05 -6.69 -21.66
CA GLN A 28 -10.85 -7.89 -21.42
C GLN A 28 -10.28 -8.81 -20.31
N TYR A 29 -8.96 -9.01 -20.30
CA TYR A 29 -8.26 -9.86 -19.33
C TYR A 29 -8.08 -9.21 -17.94
N ALA A 30 -8.38 -7.92 -17.77
CA ALA A 30 -8.31 -7.25 -16.47
C ALA A 30 -9.51 -7.61 -15.57
N SER A 31 -10.53 -8.23 -16.16
CA SER A 31 -11.84 -8.43 -15.55
C SER A 31 -12.00 -9.86 -15.05
N PHE A 32 -12.65 -10.04 -13.90
CA PHE A 32 -12.99 -11.36 -13.37
C PHE A 32 -14.30 -11.85 -14.00
N ASN A 33 -14.29 -13.03 -14.61
CA ASN A 33 -15.50 -13.75 -15.04
C ASN A 33 -15.88 -14.89 -14.08
N ASN A 34 -15.06 -15.16 -13.06
CA ASN A 34 -15.29 -16.16 -12.03
C ASN A 34 -15.50 -15.47 -10.69
N SER A 35 -16.72 -15.58 -10.14
CA SER A 35 -17.09 -14.96 -8.86
C SER A 35 -16.23 -15.44 -7.69
N ARG A 36 -15.84 -16.72 -7.65
CA ARG A 36 -15.02 -17.27 -6.55
C ARG A 36 -13.62 -16.64 -6.54
N SER A 37 -13.02 -16.45 -7.71
CA SER A 37 -11.73 -15.77 -7.85
C SER A 37 -11.82 -14.30 -7.46
N LEU A 38 -12.89 -13.60 -7.87
CA LEU A 38 -13.15 -12.21 -7.47
C LEU A 38 -13.23 -12.06 -5.95
N HIS A 39 -14.04 -12.89 -5.29
CA HIS A 39 -14.20 -12.83 -3.82
C HIS A 39 -12.91 -13.19 -3.09
N PHE A 40 -12.15 -14.17 -3.59
CA PHE A 40 -10.83 -14.48 -3.04
C PHE A 40 -9.88 -13.29 -3.15
N PHE A 41 -9.81 -12.64 -4.31
CA PHE A 41 -8.98 -11.45 -4.50
C PHE A 41 -9.36 -10.32 -3.53
N LEU A 42 -10.66 -10.04 -3.38
CA LEU A 42 -11.17 -9.02 -2.44
C LEU A 42 -10.80 -9.32 -0.99
N ALA A 43 -10.79 -10.60 -0.59
CA ALA A 43 -10.37 -11.01 0.75
C ALA A 43 -8.85 -10.94 0.92
N ALA A 44 -8.07 -11.38 -0.07
CA ALA A 44 -6.62 -11.48 0.01
C ALA A 44 -5.91 -10.12 -0.08
N TRP A 45 -6.40 -9.21 -0.93
CA TRP A 45 -5.76 -7.91 -1.18
C TRP A 45 -5.47 -7.10 0.10
N PRO A 46 -6.45 -6.78 0.96
CA PRO A 46 -6.18 -6.02 2.19
C PRO A 46 -5.30 -6.78 3.18
N VAL A 47 -5.41 -8.11 3.23
CA VAL A 47 -4.62 -8.93 4.15
C VAL A 47 -3.13 -8.88 3.79
N LEU A 48 -2.81 -8.92 2.50
CA LEU A 48 -1.42 -8.85 2.02
C LEU A 48 -0.82 -7.45 2.16
N THR A 49 -1.61 -6.39 2.02
CA THR A 49 -1.09 -5.02 2.09
C THR A 49 -0.84 -4.52 3.51
N VAL A 50 -1.50 -5.09 4.52
CA VAL A 50 -1.47 -4.59 5.92
C VAL A 50 -0.58 -5.44 6.85
N GLN A 51 0.27 -6.33 6.33
CA GLN A 51 1.12 -7.26 7.14
C GLN A 51 2.25 -6.58 7.96
N GLY A 52 2.11 -5.32 8.36
CA GLY A 52 3.02 -4.63 9.28
C GLY A 52 4.41 -4.32 8.69
N ARG A 53 4.58 -4.46 7.37
CA ARG A 53 5.83 -4.13 6.69
C ARG A 53 5.99 -2.61 6.59
N VAL A 54 7.16 -2.10 6.95
CA VAL A 54 7.52 -0.70 6.72
C VAL A 54 7.44 -0.39 5.22
N ILE A 55 6.54 0.53 4.86
CA ILE A 55 6.44 1.07 3.51
C ILE A 55 7.39 2.26 3.46
N ASN A 56 8.56 2.02 2.86
CA ASN A 56 9.53 3.07 2.65
C ASN A 56 8.93 4.18 1.78
N THR A 57 9.18 5.41 2.18
CA THR A 57 8.81 6.62 1.48
C THR A 57 10.06 7.27 0.88
N TRP A 58 9.88 8.40 0.21
CA TRP A 58 11.01 9.25 -0.20
C TRP A 58 11.81 9.78 1.00
N ALA A 59 11.19 9.95 2.17
CA ALA A 59 11.90 10.36 3.38
C ALA A 59 12.91 9.28 3.83
N ASP A 60 12.59 8.00 3.69
CA ASP A 60 13.52 6.92 4.03
C ASP A 60 14.73 6.86 3.08
N ILE A 61 14.56 7.28 1.83
CA ILE A 61 15.67 7.41 0.88
C ILE A 61 16.58 8.56 1.30
N ILE A 62 16.02 9.70 1.69
CA ILE A 62 16.77 10.86 2.20
C ILE A 62 17.48 10.49 3.51
N ASN A 63 16.81 9.80 4.43
CA ASN A 63 17.41 9.31 5.67
C ASN A 63 18.58 8.37 5.41
N ARG A 64 18.49 7.46 4.43
CA ARG A 64 19.63 6.60 4.04
C ARG A 64 20.80 7.40 3.46
N ALA A 65 20.53 8.43 2.67
CA ALA A 65 21.59 9.31 2.16
C ALA A 65 22.27 10.09 3.30
N ASN A 66 21.49 10.63 4.23
CA ASN A 66 21.99 11.33 5.42
C ASN A 66 22.83 10.39 6.30
N LEU A 67 22.37 9.15 6.55
CA LEU A 67 23.15 8.14 7.27
C LEU A 67 24.50 7.86 6.60
N GLY A 68 24.55 7.80 5.26
CA GLY A 68 25.80 7.61 4.52
C GLY A 68 26.79 8.77 4.71
N MET A 69 26.29 9.99 4.83
CA MET A 69 27.10 11.17 5.12
C MET A 69 27.57 11.17 6.57
N GLU A 70 26.65 10.88 7.51
CA GLU A 70 26.90 10.86 8.95
C GLU A 70 28.03 9.88 9.32
N VAL A 71 28.01 8.64 8.78
CA VAL A 71 29.04 7.63 9.11
C VAL A 71 30.41 7.90 8.49
N MET A 72 30.47 8.73 7.43
CA MET A 72 31.72 9.01 6.70
C MET A 72 32.34 10.36 7.07
N HIS A 73 31.52 11.31 7.55
CA HIS A 73 32.00 12.58 8.06
C HIS A 73 32.86 12.35 9.31
N GLU A 74 33.95 13.14 9.45
CA GLU A 74 34.79 13.11 10.66
C GLU A 74 35.20 11.71 11.17
N ARG A 75 35.48 10.79 10.23
CA ARG A 75 35.70 9.33 10.43
C ARG A 75 36.55 8.86 11.61
N ASN A 76 37.40 9.72 12.18
CA ASN A 76 38.30 9.42 13.31
C ASN A 76 38.13 10.39 14.51
N ALA A 77 37.18 11.32 14.47
CA ALA A 77 36.98 12.33 15.52
C ALA A 77 36.00 11.86 16.60
N HIS A 78 35.14 10.88 16.28
CA HIS A 78 34.12 10.37 17.19
C HIS A 78 34.61 9.10 17.90
N ASN A 79 34.74 9.17 19.24
CA ASN A 79 35.00 8.02 20.11
C ASN A 79 33.75 7.54 20.86
N PHE A 80 32.64 8.27 20.71
CA PHE A 80 31.34 7.99 21.31
C PHE A 80 30.29 7.87 20.18
N PRO A 81 29.25 7.04 20.35
CA PRO A 81 28.34 6.66 19.26
C PRO A 81 27.30 7.72 18.86
N LEU A 82 27.23 8.85 19.57
CA LEU A 82 26.21 9.88 19.35
C LEU A 82 26.87 11.24 19.19
N ASP A 83 26.60 11.89 18.07
CA ASP A 83 26.95 13.29 17.86
C ASP A 83 25.82 14.20 18.36
N LEU A 84 26.02 14.77 19.54
CA LEU A 84 25.05 15.64 20.20
C LEU A 84 25.13 17.10 19.73
N ALA A 85 26.20 17.48 19.02
CA ALA A 85 26.43 18.86 18.58
C ALA A 85 25.93 19.13 17.16
N ALA A 86 25.51 18.09 16.41
CA ALA A 86 25.04 18.21 15.03
C ALA A 86 23.57 18.64 14.87
N ALA A 87 22.77 18.61 15.93
CA ALA A 87 21.34 18.95 15.85
C ALA A 87 21.10 20.45 16.08
N GLU A 88 20.62 21.16 15.06
CA GLU A 88 20.06 22.51 15.23
C GLU A 88 18.55 22.40 15.51
N VAL A 89 18.10 22.93 16.65
CA VAL A 89 16.69 22.89 17.05
C VAL A 89 15.91 23.91 16.19
N PRO A 90 14.89 23.49 15.42
CA PRO A 90 14.10 24.44 14.65
C PRO A 90 13.41 25.41 15.61
N SER A 91 13.59 26.71 15.40
CA SER A 91 12.84 27.73 16.13
C SER A 91 11.36 27.56 15.77
N ILE A 92 10.55 27.14 16.74
CA ILE A 92 9.10 27.22 16.62
C ILE A 92 8.75 28.70 16.70
N GLU A 93 8.64 29.36 15.56
CA GLU A 93 8.00 30.67 15.49
C GLU A 93 6.51 30.47 15.78
N GLY A 94 6.05 31.09 16.88
CA GLY A 94 4.65 31.09 17.33
C GLY A 94 3.84 32.21 16.70
#